data_AF-A0A818H0R0-F1
#
_entry.id   AF-A0A818H0R0-F1
#
_cell.length_a   1.000
_cell.length_b   1.000
_cell.length_c   1.000
_cell.angle_alpha   90.00
_cell.angle_beta   90.00
_cell.angle_gamma   90.00
#
_symmetry.space_group_name_H-M   'P 1'
#
loop_
_entity.id
_entity.type
_entity.pdbx_description
1 polymer ?
#
loop_
_entity_poly.entity_id
_entity_poly.type
_entity_poly.pdbx_seq_one_letter_code
_entity_poly.pdbx_strand_id
1 'polypeptide(L)'
;MMMFITTVLFLFGLHSVQCTASNSLANCNMVAAKSNSTCNEVVVTSITATTGIAVICTFGFTASTCPDNYFYGTCMFVHKLCVTCSGSSTVRIRVQTNGLPLFCLNTPVTFERIEH
;
A
#
# COMPACT_ATOMS: atom_id res chain seq x y z
N MET A 1 -12.15 52.27 32.27
CA MET A 1 -12.86 51.02 32.56
C MET A 1 -13.40 50.48 31.25
N MET A 2 -12.78 49.39 30.76
CA MET A 2 -13.29 48.36 29.81
C MET A 2 -13.98 48.82 28.50
N MET A 3 -13.75 48.25 27.32
CA MET A 3 -13.09 47.00 26.96
C MET A 3 -12.72 47.03 25.47
N PHE A 4 -11.61 46.36 25.17
CA PHE A 4 -11.05 46.07 23.87
C PHE A 4 -12.06 45.41 22.92
N ILE A 5 -12.31 46.02 21.76
CA ILE A 5 -12.92 45.36 20.61
C ILE A 5 -11.80 44.54 19.96
N THR A 6 -11.64 43.30 20.44
CA THR A 6 -10.72 42.32 19.87
C THR A 6 -11.24 41.88 18.50
N THR A 7 -10.56 42.37 17.47
CA THR A 7 -10.61 41.92 16.08
C THR A 7 -10.28 40.43 16.04
N VAL A 8 -11.30 39.57 16.03
CA VAL A 8 -11.12 38.14 15.73
C VAL A 8 -10.92 38.02 14.23
N LEU A 9 -9.68 38.30 13.79
CA LEU A 9 -9.19 37.89 12.48
C LEU A 9 -9.16 36.35 12.52
N PHE A 10 -10.19 35.72 11.98
CA PHE A 10 -10.19 34.30 11.67
C PHE A 10 -9.08 34.06 10.64
N LEU A 11 -7.89 33.75 11.13
CA LEU A 11 -6.82 33.10 10.39
C LEU A 11 -7.35 31.73 9.97
N PHE A 12 -8.14 31.70 8.88
CA PHE A 12 -8.20 30.53 8.03
C PHE A 12 -6.80 30.36 7.46
N GLY A 13 -5.95 29.66 8.21
CA GLY A 13 -4.73 29.09 7.69
C GLY A 13 -5.12 28.21 6.52
N LEU A 14 -4.94 28.74 5.31
CA LEU A 14 -4.81 27.93 4.12
C LEU A 14 -3.64 27.01 4.37
N HIS A 15 -3.93 25.80 4.84
CA HIS A 15 -3.00 24.70 4.79
C HIS A 15 -2.88 24.32 3.31
N SER A 16 -2.12 25.11 2.55
CA SER A 16 -1.57 24.62 1.31
C SER A 16 -0.64 23.49 1.72
N VAL A 17 -1.09 22.24 1.53
CA VAL A 17 -0.20 21.08 1.56
C VAL A 17 0.66 21.21 0.30
N GLN A 18 1.66 22.08 0.38
CA GLN A 18 2.73 22.14 -0.60
C GLN A 18 3.58 20.91 -0.39
N CYS A 19 3.16 19.79 -0.98
CA CYS A 19 4.09 18.69 -1.23
C CYS A 19 5.06 19.15 -2.31
N THR A 20 6.12 19.86 -1.91
CA THR A 20 7.34 19.88 -2.74
C THR A 20 7.81 18.44 -2.83
N ALA A 21 7.97 17.92 -4.04
CA ALA A 21 8.59 16.62 -4.28
C ALA A 21 10.05 16.69 -3.80
N SER A 22 10.28 16.48 -2.51
CA SER A 22 11.60 16.30 -1.94
C SER A 22 12.04 14.87 -2.21
N ASN A 23 13.22 14.70 -2.82
CA ASN A 23 13.84 13.40 -3.06
C ASN A 23 14.46 12.84 -1.76
N SER A 24 13.81 13.07 -0.62
CA SER A 24 14.27 12.63 0.69
C SER A 24 13.79 11.23 1.00
N LEU A 25 14.53 10.55 1.88
CA LEU A 25 14.16 9.22 2.36
C LEU A 25 12.79 9.23 3.04
N ALA A 26 12.47 10.31 3.78
CA ALA A 26 11.18 10.50 4.42
C ALA A 26 10.02 10.51 3.41
N ASN A 27 10.16 11.24 2.31
CA ASN A 27 9.15 11.25 1.25
C ASN A 27 9.00 9.89 0.57
N CYS A 28 10.11 9.19 0.33
CA CYS A 28 10.06 7.83 -0.20
C CYS A 28 9.29 6.90 0.74
N ASN A 29 9.59 6.93 2.04
CA ASN A 29 8.89 6.13 3.06
C ASN A 29 7.39 6.44 3.10
N MET A 30 6.99 7.72 2.99
CA MET A 30 5.56 8.07 2.93
C MET A 30 4.86 7.51 1.70
N VAL A 31 5.52 7.47 0.53
CA VAL A 31 4.96 6.87 -0.69
C VAL A 31 4.92 5.34 -0.55
N ALA A 32 6.00 4.73 -0.05
CA ALA A 32 6.08 3.29 0.18
C ALA A 32 5.00 2.81 1.16
N ALA A 33 4.71 3.56 2.23
CA ALA A 33 3.66 3.25 3.19
C ALA A 33 2.26 3.19 2.56
N LYS A 34 2.02 3.87 1.43
CA LYS A 34 0.74 3.82 0.70
C LYS A 34 0.58 2.62 -0.24
N SER A 35 1.63 1.83 -0.44
CA SER A 35 1.66 0.77 -1.45
C SER A 35 0.96 -0.54 -1.04
N ASN A 36 0.35 -0.61 0.14
CA ASN A 36 -0.16 -1.86 0.72
C ASN A 36 0.91 -2.97 0.75
N SER A 37 2.13 -2.61 1.13
CA SER A 37 3.23 -3.57 1.22
C SER A 37 2.89 -4.68 2.22
N THR A 38 3.17 -5.92 1.84
CA THR A 38 2.96 -7.14 2.63
C THR A 38 4.17 -7.51 3.49
N CYS A 39 5.20 -6.68 3.54
CA CYS A 39 6.35 -6.84 4.43
C CYS A 39 6.52 -5.62 5.35
N ASN A 40 7.16 -5.86 6.50
CA ASN A 40 7.27 -4.91 7.60
C ASN A 40 8.35 -3.84 7.37
N GLU A 41 8.40 -3.24 6.18
CA GLU A 41 9.35 -2.20 5.79
C GLU A 41 10.84 -2.62 5.84
N VAL A 42 11.10 -3.92 6.03
CA VAL A 42 12.43 -4.51 5.97
C VAL A 42 12.74 -4.89 4.53
N VAL A 43 13.97 -4.61 4.09
CA VAL A 43 14.45 -5.07 2.78
C VAL A 43 14.45 -6.60 2.75
N VAL A 44 13.57 -7.17 1.93
CA VAL A 44 13.47 -8.63 1.76
C VAL A 44 14.44 -9.10 0.68
N THR A 45 15.21 -10.16 0.93
CA THR A 45 16.13 -10.69 -0.09
C THR A 45 15.40 -11.44 -1.19
N SER A 46 14.32 -12.17 -0.82
CA SER A 46 13.44 -12.89 -1.75
C SER A 46 11.97 -12.68 -1.39
N ILE A 47 11.15 -12.37 -2.39
CA ILE A 47 9.69 -12.22 -2.23
C ILE A 47 8.99 -13.57 -1.98
N THR A 48 9.62 -14.69 -2.32
CA THR A 48 9.02 -16.02 -2.11
C THR A 48 8.92 -16.36 -0.63
N ALA A 49 9.86 -15.90 0.19
CA ALA A 49 9.95 -16.16 1.62
C ALA A 49 9.11 -15.19 2.49
N THR A 50 8.49 -14.17 1.89
CA THR A 50 7.69 -13.21 2.65
C THR A 50 6.27 -13.71 2.86
N THR A 51 5.64 -13.26 3.94
CA THR A 51 4.19 -13.33 4.10
C THR A 51 3.49 -12.52 3.01
N GLY A 52 2.25 -12.91 2.71
CA GLY A 52 1.41 -12.27 1.70
C GLY A 52 -0.01 -12.10 2.21
N ILE A 53 -0.87 -11.54 1.36
CA ILE A 53 -2.30 -11.37 1.61
C ILE A 53 -3.04 -12.40 0.77
N ALA A 54 -3.96 -13.15 1.38
CA ALA A 54 -4.85 -14.00 0.62
C ALA A 54 -5.91 -13.14 -0.08
N VAL A 55 -6.03 -13.34 -1.39
CA VAL A 55 -7.04 -12.71 -2.22
C VAL A 55 -8.02 -13.78 -2.65
N ILE A 56 -9.29 -13.60 -2.30
CA ILE A 56 -10.37 -14.54 -2.56
C ILE A 56 -11.35 -13.89 -3.54
N CYS A 57 -11.52 -14.53 -4.69
CA CYS A 57 -12.31 -14.04 -5.81
C CYS A 57 -13.38 -15.05 -6.19
N THR A 58 -14.65 -14.70 -5.96
CA THR A 58 -15.81 -15.52 -6.37
C THR A 58 -16.23 -15.29 -7.82
N PHE A 59 -15.65 -14.29 -8.49
CA PHE A 59 -15.90 -13.93 -9.87
C PHE A 59 -14.61 -13.41 -10.53
N GLY A 60 -14.62 -13.27 -11.86
CA GLY A 60 -13.50 -12.68 -12.62
C GLY A 60 -12.37 -13.66 -12.97
N PHE A 61 -12.28 -14.78 -12.25
CA PHE A 61 -11.38 -15.89 -12.56
C PHE A 61 -12.17 -17.15 -12.87
N THR A 62 -11.61 -18.00 -13.74
CA THR A 62 -12.09 -19.35 -14.02
C THR A 62 -11.10 -20.35 -13.46
N ALA A 63 -11.45 -21.65 -13.49
CA ALA A 63 -10.53 -22.71 -13.10
C ALA A 63 -9.22 -22.70 -13.92
N SER A 64 -9.23 -22.21 -15.17
CA SER A 64 -8.05 -22.16 -16.03
C SER A 64 -7.25 -20.86 -15.91
N THR A 65 -7.85 -19.78 -15.40
CA THR A 65 -7.18 -18.48 -15.25
C THR A 65 -6.81 -18.17 -13.80
N CYS A 66 -7.29 -18.96 -12.84
CA CYS A 66 -6.91 -18.82 -11.45
C CYS A 66 -5.40 -19.09 -11.30
N PRO A 67 -4.63 -18.16 -10.71
CA PRO A 67 -3.18 -18.33 -10.59
C PRO A 67 -2.74 -19.46 -9.66
N ASP A 68 -3.63 -19.89 -8.77
CA ASP A 68 -3.33 -20.85 -7.72
C ASP A 68 -4.54 -21.77 -7.49
N ASN A 69 -5.28 -21.60 -6.39
CA ASN A 69 -6.31 -22.56 -6.00
C ASN A 69 -7.69 -22.14 -6.49
N TYR A 70 -8.35 -23.00 -7.28
CA TYR A 70 -9.74 -22.81 -7.68
C TYR A 70 -10.64 -23.90 -7.09
N PHE A 71 -11.63 -23.51 -6.29
CA PHE A 71 -12.50 -24.44 -5.58
C PHE A 71 -13.94 -23.93 -5.55
N TYR A 72 -14.89 -24.79 -5.97
CA TYR A 72 -16.33 -24.48 -6.02
C TYR A 72 -16.69 -23.09 -6.57
N GLY A 73 -16.03 -22.65 -7.65
CA GLY A 73 -16.30 -21.34 -8.25
C GLY A 73 -15.52 -20.16 -7.65
N THR A 74 -14.67 -20.42 -6.66
CA THR A 74 -13.86 -19.40 -5.98
C THR A 74 -12.39 -19.61 -6.32
N CYS A 75 -11.73 -18.55 -6.77
CA CYS A 75 -10.28 -18.49 -6.94
C CYS A 75 -9.63 -17.87 -5.71
N MET A 76 -8.59 -18.51 -5.18
CA MET A 76 -7.80 -18.02 -4.07
C MET A 76 -6.33 -18.04 -4.44
N PHE A 77 -5.63 -16.93 -4.19
CA PHE A 77 -4.19 -16.82 -4.40
C PHE A 77 -3.57 -15.86 -3.39
N VAL A 78 -2.26 -15.95 -3.20
CA VAL A 78 -1.52 -15.12 -2.23
C VAL A 78 -0.79 -13.99 -2.95
N HIS A 79 -1.24 -12.76 -2.75
CA HIS A 79 -0.56 -11.55 -3.22
C HIS A 79 0.65 -11.23 -2.33
N LYS A 80 1.79 -10.90 -2.95
CA LYS A 80 2.99 -10.43 -2.23
C LYS A 80 3.55 -9.16 -2.88
N LEU A 81 3.80 -8.15 -2.06
CA LEU A 81 4.37 -6.87 -2.49
C LEU A 81 5.26 -6.28 -1.40
N CYS A 82 6.52 -6.07 -1.73
CA CYS A 82 7.48 -5.38 -0.88
C CYS A 82 7.93 -4.07 -1.51
N VAL A 83 7.66 -2.96 -0.83
CA VAL A 83 8.14 -1.64 -1.23
C VAL A 83 8.93 -1.06 -0.07
N THR A 84 10.25 -0.94 -0.26
CA THR A 84 11.17 -0.43 0.77
C THR A 84 11.99 0.70 0.21
N CYS A 85 12.28 1.71 1.02
CA CYS A 85 13.17 2.81 0.66
C CYS A 85 14.45 2.75 1.49
N SER A 86 15.56 3.18 0.90
CA SER A 86 16.86 3.22 1.57
C SER A 86 17.78 4.30 0.98
N GLY A 87 18.86 4.60 1.70
CA GLY A 87 19.90 5.54 1.26
C GLY A 87 19.79 6.93 1.89
N SER A 88 20.94 7.50 2.23
CA SER A 88 21.07 8.81 2.87
C SER A 88 21.46 9.93 1.89
N SER A 89 22.34 9.64 0.93
CA SER A 89 22.79 10.58 -0.12
C SER A 89 22.05 10.40 -1.45
N THR A 90 21.69 9.17 -1.78
CA THR A 90 20.85 8.83 -2.94
C THR A 90 19.73 7.93 -2.47
N VAL A 91 18.50 8.40 -2.58
CA VAL A 91 17.33 7.63 -2.20
C VAL A 91 17.04 6.57 -3.26
N ARG A 92 16.92 5.32 -2.82
CA ARG A 92 16.60 4.17 -3.66
C ARG A 92 15.31 3.55 -3.18
N ILE A 93 14.41 3.31 -4.12
CA ILE A 93 13.21 2.51 -3.90
C ILE A 93 13.46 1.10 -4.43
N ARG A 94 13.11 0.09 -3.65
CA ARG A 94 13.11 -1.31 -4.08
C ARG A 94 11.68 -1.82 -4.04
N VAL A 95 11.23 -2.34 -5.17
CA VAL A 95 9.93 -2.98 -5.34
C VAL A 95 10.15 -4.44 -5.69
N GLN A 96 9.51 -5.35 -4.96
CA GLN A 96 9.50 -6.78 -5.24
C GLN A 96 8.08 -7.29 -5.15
N THR A 97 7.67 -8.13 -6.10
CA THR A 97 6.33 -8.71 -6.14
C THR A 97 6.40 -10.11 -6.73
N ASN A 98 5.43 -10.97 -6.38
CA ASN A 98 5.20 -12.22 -7.07
C ASN A 98 4.35 -12.08 -8.34
N GLY A 99 3.98 -10.85 -8.72
CA GLY A 99 3.26 -10.54 -9.96
C GLY A 99 1.75 -10.76 -9.91
N LEU A 100 1.20 -11.17 -8.76
CA LEU A 100 -0.23 -11.37 -8.59
C LEU A 100 -0.93 -10.07 -8.20
N PRO A 101 -2.16 -9.80 -8.66
CA PRO A 101 -2.89 -8.59 -8.33
C PRO A 101 -3.32 -8.58 -6.85
N LEU A 102 -3.64 -7.40 -6.31
CA LEU A 102 -4.31 -7.26 -5.00
C LEU A 102 -5.84 -7.15 -5.19
N PHE A 103 -6.39 -7.68 -6.27
CA PHE A 103 -7.81 -7.53 -6.59
C PHE A 103 -8.36 -8.65 -7.45
N CYS A 104 -9.68 -8.76 -7.44
CA CYS A 104 -10.47 -9.63 -8.30
C CYS A 104 -10.84 -8.89 -9.58
N LEU A 105 -10.79 -9.58 -10.71
CA LEU A 105 -11.23 -9.01 -11.98
C LEU A 105 -12.74 -8.74 -11.92
N ASN A 106 -13.17 -7.55 -12.33
CA ASN A 106 -14.57 -7.19 -12.53
C ASN A 106 -15.50 -7.29 -11.29
N THR A 107 -14.96 -7.32 -10.07
CA THR A 107 -15.77 -7.39 -8.82
C THR A 107 -15.09 -6.71 -7.62
N PRO A 108 -15.85 -6.31 -6.58
CA PRO A 108 -15.29 -5.85 -5.31
C PRO A 108 -14.50 -6.99 -4.62
N VAL A 109 -13.33 -6.66 -4.07
CA VAL A 109 -12.39 -7.61 -3.45
C VAL A 109 -12.75 -7.81 -1.98
N THR A 110 -12.69 -9.04 -1.47
CA THR A 110 -12.69 -9.33 -0.02
C THR A 110 -11.27 -9.71 0.40
N PHE A 111 -10.74 -9.05 1.43
CA PHE A 111 -9.39 -9.30 1.94
C PHE A 111 -9.44 -10.04 3.27
N GLU A 112 -8.79 -11.20 3.36
CA GLU A 112 -8.49 -11.86 4.63
C GLU A 112 -6.97 -11.85 4.86
N ARG A 113 -6.55 -11.22 5.96
CA ARG A 113 -5.15 -11.23 6.39
C ARG A 113 -4.86 -12.61 7.02
N ILE A 114 -3.97 -13.38 6.42
CA ILE A 114 -3.46 -14.61 7.03
C ILE A 114 -2.22 -14.24 7.86
N GLU A 115 -2.37 -14.19 9.17
CA GLU A 115 -1.25 -14.14 10.11
C GLU A 115 -0.76 -15.58 10.35
N HIS A 116 0.54 -15.82 10.19
CA HIS A 116 1.20 -17.08 10.56
C HIS A 116 1.89 -16.89 11.90
#